data_AF-A0A0K2RT63-F1
#
_entry.id   AF-A0A0K2RT63-F1
#
_cell.length_a   1.000
_cell.length_b   1.000
_cell.length_c   1.000
_cell.angle_alpha   90.00
_cell.angle_beta   90.00
_cell.angle_gamma   90.00
#
_symmetry.space_group_name_H-M   'P 1'
#
loop_
_entity.id
_entity.type
_entity.pdbx_description
1 polymer ?
#
loop_
_entity_poly.entity_id
_entity_poly.type
_entity_poly.pdbx_seq_one_letter_code
_entity_poly.pdbx_strand_id
1 'polypeptide(L)' 'MDYADIVVHVQHSEDRVFYALERLWKDCPVVDLELGDDASAKAPAVEES' A
#
# COMPACT_ATOMS: atom_id res chain seq x y z
N MET A 1 9.92 -4.33 3.12
CA MET A 1 10.25 -5.54 3.90
C MET A 1 10.29 -6.70 2.95
N ASP A 2 11.40 -7.43 2.91
CA ASP A 2 11.53 -8.64 2.11
C ASP A 2 11.34 -9.87 3.02
N TYR A 3 10.56 -10.84 2.56
CA TYR A 3 10.31 -12.10 3.25
C TYR A 3 10.68 -13.28 2.36
N ALA A 4 11.72 -13.13 1.52
CA ALA A 4 12.12 -14.04 0.44
C ALA A 4 11.05 -14.27 -0.66
N ASP A 5 9.86 -14.74 -0.31
CA ASP A 5 8.78 -15.06 -1.23
C ASP A 5 7.86 -13.85 -1.52
N ILE A 6 7.76 -12.93 -0.57
CA ILE A 6 6.93 -11.73 -0.69
C ILE A 6 7.71 -10.47 -0.32
N VAL A 7 7.44 -9.37 -1.01
CA VAL A 7 7.99 -8.05 -0.70
C VAL A 7 6.85 -7.10 -0.36
N VAL A 8 6.86 -6.57 0.86
CA VAL A 8 5.86 -5.63 1.36
C VAL A 8 6.40 -4.21 1.31
N HIS A 9 5.69 -3.31 0.63
CA HIS A 9 5.99 -1.88 0.58
C HIS A 9 4.98 -1.13 1.48
N VAL A 10 5.46 -0.52 2.56
CA VAL A 10 4.68 0.43 3.38
C VAL A 10 5.13 1.84 3.01
N GLN A 11 4.22 2.64 2.48
CA GLN A 11 4.52 3.96 1.90
C GLN A 11 3.44 4.95 2.28
N HIS A 12 3.79 6.24 2.39
CA HIS A 12 2.80 7.30 2.50
C HIS A 12 1.97 7.40 1.21
N SER A 13 0.67 7.67 1.34
CA SER A 13 -0.27 7.75 0.21
C SER A 13 0.11 8.82 -0.82
N GLU A 14 0.74 9.90 -0.37
CA GLU A 14 1.18 11.02 -1.23
C GLU A 14 2.35 10.62 -2.13
N ASP A 15 3.29 9.81 -1.62
CA ASP A 15 4.47 9.35 -2.37
C ASP A 15 4.11 8.26 -3.40
N ARG A 16 3.04 7.49 -3.14
CA ARG A 16 2.57 6.43 -4.05
C ARG A 16 2.24 6.96 -5.46
N VAL A 17 1.67 8.16 -5.53
CA VAL A 17 1.30 8.83 -6.78
C VAL A 17 2.54 9.37 -7.49
N PHE A 18 3.50 9.90 -6.73
CA PHE A 18 4.72 10.50 -7.26
C PHE A 18 5.62 9.47 -7.98
N TYR A 19 5.72 8.25 -7.45
CA TYR A 19 6.55 7.19 -8.04
C TYR A 19 5.84 6.32 -9.09
N ALA A 20 4.58 6.64 -9.45
CA ALA A 20 3.80 5.94 -10.47
C ALA A 20 3.77 4.41 -10.30
N LEU A 21 3.76 3.90 -9.05
CA LEU A 21 3.78 2.47 -8.76
C LEU A 21 2.62 1.73 -9.43
N GLU A 22 1.45 2.38 -9.54
CA GLU A 22 0.29 1.80 -10.22
C GLU A 22 0.55 1.45 -11.68
N ARG A 23 1.47 2.15 -12.35
CA ARG A 23 1.87 1.84 -13.72
C ARG A 23 2.82 0.65 -13.78
N LEU A 24 3.72 0.52 -12.81
CA LEU A 24 4.73 -0.54 -12.78
C LEU A 24 4.11 -1.91 -12.49
N TRP A 25 3.12 -1.97 -11.59
CA TRP A 25 2.50 -3.21 -11.15
C TRP A 25 1.15 -3.50 -11.82
N LYS A 26 0.75 -2.70 -12.82
CA LYS A 26 -0.56 -2.78 -13.48
C LYS A 26 -0.82 -4.14 -14.14
N ASP A 27 0.23 -4.75 -14.68
CA ASP A 27 0.13 -5.99 -15.46
C ASP A 27 0.13 -7.25 -14.56
N CYS A 28 0.32 -7.09 -13.25
CA CYS A 28 0.30 -8.19 -12.29
C CYS A 28 -1.14 -8.49 -11.84
N PRO A 29 -1.53 -9.79 -11.73
CA PRO A 29 -2.85 -10.16 -11.23
C PRO A 29 -2.99 -9.74 -9.75
N VAL A 30 -4.15 -9.17 -9.43
CA VAL A 30 -4.49 -8.83 -8.04
C VAL A 30 -4.91 -10.10 -7.32
N VAL A 31 -4.20 -10.43 -6.24
CA VAL A 31 -4.55 -11.52 -5.34
C VAL A 31 -5.33 -10.93 -4.17
N ASP A 32 -6.59 -11.34 -4.02
CA ASP A 32 -7.36 -11.04 -2.82
C ASP A 32 -6.79 -11.83 -1.65
N LEU A 33 -6.44 -11.13 -0.57
CA LEU A 33 -5.83 -11.72 0.62
C LEU A 33 -6.88 -12.05 1.68
N GLU A 34 -8.17 -11.80 1.44
CA GLU A 34 -9.28 -12.04 2.37
C GLU A 34 -9.02 -11.45 3.77
N LEU A 35 -8.27 -10.32 3.84
CA LEU A 35 -8.17 -9.57 5.08
C LEU A 35 -9.57 -9.03 5.39
N GLY A 36 -10.14 -9.44 6.52
CA GLY A 36 -11.41 -8.92 7.01
C GLY A 36 -11.41 -7.39 7.07
N ASP A 37 -12.60 -6.80 7.15
CA ASP A 37 -12.84 -5.35 7.18
C ASP A 37 -12.36 -4.75 8.53
N ASP A 38 -11.07 -4.92 8.85
CA ASP A 38 -10.42 -4.26 9.96
C ASP A 38 -10.13 -2.82 9.52
N ALA A 39 -11.13 -1.96 9.74
CA ALA A 39 -11.13 -0.53 9.52
C ALA A 39 -10.04 0.26 10.30
N SER A 40 -8.96 -0.38 10.74
CA SER A 40 -7.86 0.20 11.51
C SER A 40 -6.76 0.81 10.64
N ALA A 41 -6.80 0.66 9.31
CA ALA A 41 -5.84 1.27 8.39
C ALA A 41 -6.19 2.72 7.97
N LYS A 42 -7.05 3.42 8.71
CA LYS A 42 -7.21 4.87 8.53
C LYS A 42 -6.11 5.57 9.34
N ALA A 43 -4.99 5.87 8.67
CA ALA A 43 -3.96 6.74 9.24
C ALA A 43 -4.60 8.05 9.73
N PRO A 44 -4.29 8.54 10.95
CA PRO A 44 -4.71 9.87 11.32
C PRO A 44 -3.95 10.84 10.41
N ALA A 45 -4.69 11.61 9.61
CA ALA A 45 -4.15 12.80 9.01
C ALA A 45 -3.68 13.68 10.17
N VAL A 46 -2.36 13.86 10.29
CA VAL A 46 -1.75 14.75 11.26
C VAL A 46 -2.11 16.16 10.82
N GLU A 47 -3.13 16.72 11.46
CA GLU A 47 -3.46 18.14 11.42
C GLU A 47 -2.40 18.86 12.27
N GLU A 48 -1.37 19.39 11.61
CA GLU A 48 -0.35 20.23 12.25
C GLU A 48 -0.90 21.68 12.30
N SER A 49 -0.99 22.24 13.51
CA SER A 49 -1.46 23.61 13.81
C SER A 49 -0.37 24.66 13.61
#